data_AF-A0A2A9FUX1-F1
#
_entry.id   AF-A0A2A9FUX1-F1
#
_cell.length_a   1.000
_cell.length_b   1.000
_cell.length_c   1.000
_cell.angle_alpha   90.00
_cell.angle_beta   90.00
_cell.angle_gamma   90.00
#
_symmetry.space_group_name_H-M   'P 1'
#
loop_
_entity.id
_entity.type
_entity.pdbx_description
1 polymer ?
#
loop_
_entity_poly.entity_id
_entity_poly.type
_entity_poly.pdbx_seq_one_letter_code
_entity_poly.pdbx_strand_id
1 'polypeptide(L)'
;MGLELTSWEFSTLITRWLLYAGVAGSVGGICSLYLLKAHRGLQGALLKYALFAVLLAITSAFGHFFVRVGAVLEEGVSGMFEPDIVSIIWNSAVGEALLLRVLGLFLLLVALVFLWRKRKLTATWVEPGAGVAWLGFFGLLLTATSYTEAGHAVSQSWIFQLVLVVHLSLTAWWMGTLYPLWLACHRLASAEAHAVLHRFG
;
A
#
# COMPACT_ATOMS: atom_id res chain seq x y z
N MET A 1 -2.41 31.13 -16.77
CA MET A 1 -1.39 30.10 -17.09
C MET A 1 -2.01 28.76 -16.68
N GLY A 2 -2.82 28.17 -17.58
CA GLY A 2 -3.50 26.91 -17.31
C GLY A 2 -2.52 25.76 -17.46
N LEU A 3 -2.47 24.86 -16.49
CA LEU A 3 -1.71 23.61 -16.61
C LEU A 3 -2.40 22.74 -17.66
N GLU A 4 -1.98 22.81 -18.92
CA GLU A 4 -2.31 21.76 -19.90
C GLU A 4 -1.47 20.53 -19.53
N LEU A 5 -1.99 19.72 -18.61
CA LEU A 5 -1.40 18.43 -18.29
C LEU A 5 -1.44 17.56 -19.56
N THR A 6 -0.29 17.07 -19.98
CA THR A 6 -0.26 16.05 -21.03
C THR A 6 -1.03 14.81 -20.55
N SER A 7 -1.59 14.04 -21.48
CA SER A 7 -2.31 12.79 -21.15
C SER A 7 -1.45 11.83 -20.31
N TRP A 8 -0.13 11.85 -20.52
CA TRP A 8 0.87 11.08 -19.80
C TRP A 8 1.12 11.58 -18.38
N GLU A 9 1.23 12.90 -18.19
CA GLU A 9 1.37 13.49 -16.85
C GLU A 9 0.14 13.18 -15.99
N PHE A 10 -1.05 13.33 -16.56
CA PHE A 10 -2.30 12.99 -15.88
C PHE A 10 -2.35 11.50 -15.49
N SER A 11 -1.97 10.61 -16.41
CA SER A 11 -1.92 9.16 -16.15
C SER A 11 -0.88 8.80 -15.08
N THR A 12 0.27 9.49 -15.08
CA THR A 12 1.32 9.32 -14.06
C THR A 12 0.83 9.75 -12.69
N LEU A 13 0.14 10.90 -12.62
CA LEU A 13 -0.44 11.41 -11.38
C LEU A 13 -1.49 10.45 -10.81
N ILE A 14 -2.41 9.95 -11.64
CA ILE A 14 -3.45 9.02 -11.22
C ILE A 14 -2.86 7.71 -10.71
N THR A 15 -1.97 7.09 -11.48
CA THR A 15 -1.37 5.80 -11.08
C THR A 15 -0.58 5.93 -9.79
N ARG A 16 0.12 7.05 -9.59
CA ARG A 16 0.83 7.34 -8.35
C ARG A 16 -0.12 7.56 -7.17
N TRP A 17 -1.23 8.27 -7.39
CA TRP A 17 -2.27 8.46 -6.38
C TRP A 17 -2.90 7.14 -5.95
N LEU A 18 -3.30 6.31 -6.91
CA LEU A 18 -3.88 4.99 -6.65
C LEU A 18 -2.90 4.08 -5.91
N LEU A 19 -1.62 4.14 -6.28
CA LEU A 19 -0.57 3.42 -5.58
C LEU A 19 -0.48 3.85 -4.11
N TYR A 20 -0.43 5.16 -3.84
CA TYR A 20 -0.29 5.68 -2.47
C TYR A 20 -1.53 5.34 -1.63
N ALA A 21 -2.71 5.47 -2.22
CA ALA A 21 -3.97 5.07 -1.59
C ALA A 21 -4.01 3.57 -1.28
N GLY A 22 -3.56 2.73 -2.21
CA GLY A 22 -3.48 1.28 -2.02
C GLY A 22 -2.49 0.89 -0.91
N VAL A 23 -1.30 1.48 -0.91
CA VAL A 23 -0.28 1.24 0.15
C VAL A 23 -0.83 1.69 1.50
N ALA A 24 -1.39 2.90 1.60
CA ALA A 24 -2.01 3.40 2.83
C ALA A 24 -3.11 2.46 3.32
N GLY A 25 -4.07 2.09 2.46
CA GLY A 25 -5.15 1.19 2.83
C GLY A 25 -4.68 -0.22 3.24
N SER A 26 -3.59 -0.71 2.66
CA SER A 26 -3.01 -2.01 3.03
C SER A 26 -2.42 -1.98 4.43
N VAL A 27 -1.61 -0.97 4.72
CA VAL A 27 -0.93 -0.78 6.01
C VAL A 27 -1.95 -0.49 7.09
N GLY A 28 -2.82 0.50 6.87
CA GLY A 28 -3.87 0.85 7.83
C GLY A 28 -4.88 -0.27 8.04
N GLY A 29 -5.24 -1.02 6.99
CA GLY A 29 -6.11 -2.19 7.09
C GLY A 29 -5.50 -3.28 7.98
N ILE A 30 -4.22 -3.60 7.81
CA ILE A 30 -3.51 -4.57 8.67
C ILE A 30 -3.46 -4.05 10.11
N CYS A 31 -3.06 -2.81 10.34
CA CYS A 31 -3.02 -2.21 11.68
C CYS A 31 -4.42 -2.25 12.35
N SER A 32 -5.48 -1.94 11.62
CA SER A 32 -6.85 -2.01 12.13
C SER A 32 -7.30 -3.43 12.43
N LEU A 33 -6.86 -4.45 11.68
CA LEU A 33 -7.13 -5.86 12.04
C LEU A 33 -6.57 -6.20 13.42
N TYR A 34 -5.36 -5.73 13.74
CA TYR A 34 -4.75 -5.90 15.06
C TYR A 34 -5.46 -5.09 16.15
N LEU A 35 -5.79 -3.82 15.89
CA LEU A 35 -6.35 -2.95 16.92
C LEU A 35 -7.82 -3.30 17.26
N LEU A 36 -8.62 -3.63 16.24
CA LEU A 36 -10.02 -4.04 16.40
C LEU A 36 -10.19 -5.55 16.61
N LYS A 37 -9.16 -6.26 17.09
CA LYS A 37 -9.20 -7.72 17.30
C LYS A 37 -10.36 -8.19 18.19
N ALA A 38 -10.78 -7.35 19.14
CA ALA A 38 -11.92 -7.63 20.03
C ALA A 38 -13.27 -7.69 19.27
N HIS A 39 -13.39 -7.00 18.14
CA HIS A 39 -14.65 -6.82 17.42
C HIS A 39 -14.76 -7.78 16.22
N ARG A 40 -15.12 -9.04 16.51
CA ARG A 40 -15.18 -10.14 15.53
C ARG A 40 -16.06 -9.85 14.30
N GLY A 41 -17.12 -9.07 14.46
CA GLY A 41 -18.03 -8.69 13.37
C GLY A 41 -17.37 -7.82 12.29
N LEU A 42 -16.35 -7.02 12.63
CA LEU A 42 -15.70 -6.07 11.73
C LEU A 42 -14.53 -6.67 10.96
N GLN A 43 -13.89 -7.66 11.57
CA GLN A 43 -12.75 -8.36 10.97
C GLN A 43 -13.06 -8.88 9.56
N GLY A 44 -14.34 -9.16 9.24
CA GLY A 44 -14.84 -9.51 7.90
C GLY A 44 -14.52 -8.46 6.85
N ALA A 45 -15.04 -7.28 7.12
CA ALA A 45 -14.92 -6.13 6.25
C ALA A 45 -13.48 -5.59 6.22
N LEU A 46 -12.81 -5.54 7.37
CA LEU A 46 -11.42 -5.07 7.47
C LEU A 46 -10.46 -5.93 6.64
N LEU A 47 -10.64 -7.24 6.65
CA LEU A 47 -9.79 -8.15 5.88
C LEU A 47 -10.04 -8.01 4.37
N LYS A 48 -11.30 -7.85 3.95
CA LYS A 48 -11.65 -7.58 2.55
C LYS A 48 -11.10 -6.22 2.10
N TYR A 49 -11.19 -5.21 2.95
CA TYR A 49 -10.63 -3.88 2.71
C TYR A 49 -9.11 -3.94 2.52
N ALA A 50 -8.38 -4.59 3.43
CA ALA A 50 -6.93 -4.73 3.34
C ALA A 50 -6.50 -5.53 2.10
N LEU A 51 -7.21 -6.62 1.77
CA LEU A 51 -6.97 -7.40 0.54
C LEU A 51 -7.20 -6.56 -0.72
N PHE A 52 -8.31 -5.83 -0.77
CA PHE A 52 -8.61 -4.95 -1.91
C PHE A 52 -7.54 -3.87 -2.06
N ALA A 53 -7.12 -3.23 -0.96
CA ALA A 53 -6.10 -2.21 -0.97
C ALA A 53 -4.74 -2.74 -1.45
N VAL A 54 -4.35 -3.94 -1.04
CA VAL A 54 -3.06 -4.53 -1.46
C VAL A 54 -3.08 -4.91 -2.94
N LEU A 55 -4.20 -5.44 -3.44
CA LEU A 55 -4.36 -5.73 -4.86
C LEU A 55 -4.34 -4.46 -5.69
N LEU A 56 -5.03 -3.40 -5.23
CA LEU A 56 -4.99 -2.08 -5.85
C LEU A 56 -3.57 -1.51 -5.88
N ALA A 57 -2.80 -1.66 -4.80
CA ALA A 57 -1.41 -1.20 -4.74
C ALA A 57 -0.53 -1.94 -5.76
N ILE A 58 -0.67 -3.27 -5.87
CA ILE A 58 0.10 -4.08 -6.81
C ILE A 58 -0.23 -3.68 -8.26
N THR A 59 -1.52 -3.62 -8.62
CA THR A 59 -1.94 -3.25 -9.98
C THR A 59 -1.51 -1.83 -10.33
N SER A 60 -1.60 -0.90 -9.38
CA SER A 60 -1.15 0.48 -9.56
C SER A 60 0.37 0.59 -9.68
N ALA A 61 1.14 -0.26 -8.99
CA ALA A 61 2.59 -0.28 -9.10
C ALA A 61 3.05 -0.68 -10.52
N PHE A 62 2.48 -1.75 -11.07
CA PHE A 62 2.72 -2.14 -12.45
C PHE A 62 2.21 -1.09 -13.44
N GLY A 63 1.00 -0.57 -13.24
CA GLY A 63 0.43 0.49 -14.09
C GLY A 63 1.32 1.73 -14.13
N HIS A 64 1.83 2.19 -12.98
CA HIS A 64 2.74 3.33 -12.89
C HIS A 64 4.06 3.07 -13.63
N PHE A 65 4.60 1.84 -13.60
CA PHE A 65 5.79 1.49 -14.36
C PHE A 65 5.54 1.61 -15.87
N PHE A 66 4.49 0.98 -16.39
CA PHE A 66 4.16 1.04 -17.82
C PHE A 66 3.79 2.44 -18.30
N VAL A 67 3.09 3.23 -17.48
CA VAL A 67 2.80 4.64 -17.79
C VAL A 67 4.10 5.44 -17.91
N ARG A 68 5.10 5.14 -17.07
CA ARG A 68 6.41 5.79 -17.14
C ARG A 68 7.21 5.36 -18.37
N VAL A 69 7.06 4.12 -18.83
CA VAL A 69 7.61 3.65 -20.11
C VAL A 69 6.99 4.44 -21.27
N GLY A 70 5.66 4.52 -21.33
CA GLY A 70 4.96 5.27 -22.38
C GLY A 70 5.26 6.77 -22.37
N ALA A 71 5.41 7.37 -21.18
CA ALA A 71 5.77 8.78 -21.03
C ALA A 71 7.18 9.11 -21.55
N VAL A 72 8.11 8.14 -21.62
CA VAL A 72 9.45 8.36 -22.19
C VAL A 72 9.41 8.38 -23.73
N LEU A 73 8.53 7.61 -24.34
CA LEU A 73 8.39 7.58 -25.80
C LEU A 73 7.45 8.66 -26.33
N GLU A 74 6.47 9.09 -25.54
CA GLU A 74 5.38 9.99 -25.95
C GLU A 74 4.53 9.51 -27.15
N GLU A 75 4.82 8.33 -27.72
CA GLU A 75 4.15 7.71 -28.87
C GLU A 75 2.85 6.95 -28.51
N GLY A 76 2.00 7.54 -27.68
CA GLY A 76 0.69 6.95 -27.34
C GLY A 76 0.74 5.62 -26.57
N VAL A 77 -0.42 5.00 -26.34
CA VAL A 77 -0.58 3.85 -25.42
C VAL A 77 0.23 2.62 -25.87
N SER A 78 0.52 2.48 -27.17
CA SER A 78 1.38 1.41 -27.71
C SER A 78 2.82 1.49 -27.19
N GLY A 79 3.36 2.69 -26.99
CA GLY A 79 4.72 2.89 -26.49
C GLY A 79 4.92 2.37 -25.06
N MET A 80 3.84 2.10 -24.30
CA MET A 80 3.96 1.52 -22.95
C MET A 80 4.57 0.11 -22.95
N PHE A 81 4.49 -0.61 -24.07
CA PHE A 81 4.92 -2.01 -24.18
C PHE A 81 6.14 -2.18 -25.09
N GLU A 82 6.82 -1.08 -25.43
CA GLU A 82 8.00 -1.14 -26.29
C GLU A 82 9.16 -1.83 -25.55
N PRO A 83 9.62 -3.01 -26.00
CA PRO A 83 10.50 -3.88 -25.22
C PRO A 83 11.85 -3.24 -24.91
N ASP A 84 12.37 -2.41 -25.83
CA ASP A 84 13.64 -1.72 -25.65
C ASP A 84 13.59 -0.73 -24.49
N ILE A 85 12.55 0.13 -24.45
CA ILE A 85 12.40 1.12 -23.37
C ILE A 85 12.02 0.44 -22.05
N VAL A 86 11.21 -0.62 -22.09
CA VAL A 86 10.93 -1.44 -20.91
C VAL A 86 12.23 -1.97 -20.31
N SER A 87 13.15 -2.50 -21.13
CA SER A 87 14.43 -3.03 -20.65
C SER A 87 15.32 -1.95 -20.05
N ILE A 88 15.33 -0.75 -20.62
CA ILE A 88 16.11 0.39 -20.13
C ILE A 88 15.59 0.85 -18.77
N ILE A 89 14.27 1.04 -18.64
CA ILE A 89 13.65 1.49 -17.39
C ILE A 89 13.71 0.40 -16.32
N TRP A 90 13.62 -0.88 -16.71
CA TRP A 90 13.79 -2.00 -15.80
C TRP A 90 15.18 -2.04 -15.15
N ASN A 91 16.25 -1.76 -15.91
CA ASN A 91 17.61 -1.70 -15.39
C ASN A 91 17.96 -0.36 -14.70
N SER A 92 16.96 0.50 -14.46
CA SER A 92 17.12 1.77 -13.75
C SER A 92 16.66 1.67 -12.30
N ALA A 93 16.92 2.72 -11.51
CA ALA A 93 16.42 2.85 -10.13
C ALA A 93 14.88 2.71 -10.02
N VAL A 94 14.14 2.96 -11.10
CA VAL A 94 12.69 2.77 -11.15
C VAL A 94 12.31 1.29 -11.08
N GLY A 95 13.06 0.42 -11.77
CA GLY A 95 12.86 -1.03 -11.75
C GLY A 95 13.23 -1.64 -10.40
N GLU A 96 14.37 -1.24 -9.83
CA GLU A 96 14.78 -1.58 -8.45
C GLU A 96 13.68 -1.23 -7.44
N ALA A 97 13.19 0.02 -7.49
CA ALA A 97 12.11 0.47 -6.62
C ALA A 97 10.81 -0.32 -6.83
N LEU A 98 10.45 -0.64 -8.08
CA LEU A 98 9.28 -1.47 -8.38
C LEU A 98 9.43 -2.86 -7.78
N LEU A 99 10.60 -3.50 -7.93
CA LEU A 99 10.87 -4.83 -7.42
C LEU A 99 10.71 -4.88 -5.90
N LEU A 100 11.37 -3.96 -5.17
CA LEU A 100 11.24 -3.85 -3.71
C LEU A 100 9.78 -3.64 -3.28
N ARG A 101 9.04 -2.80 -4.01
CA ARG A 101 7.63 -2.52 -3.72
C ARG A 101 6.75 -3.74 -3.91
N VAL A 102 6.89 -4.43 -5.04
CA VAL A 102 6.10 -5.62 -5.36
C VAL A 102 6.42 -6.74 -4.39
N LEU A 103 7.70 -6.93 -4.02
CA LEU A 103 8.09 -7.89 -2.99
C LEU A 103 7.45 -7.55 -1.63
N GLY A 104 7.51 -6.29 -1.20
CA GLY A 104 6.89 -5.84 0.05
C GLY A 104 5.37 -6.05 0.07
N LEU A 105 4.68 -5.64 -1.00
CA LEU A 105 3.24 -5.82 -1.17
C LEU A 105 2.85 -7.30 -1.28
N PHE A 106 3.68 -8.14 -1.89
CA PHE A 106 3.46 -9.58 -1.97
C PHE A 106 3.54 -10.23 -0.59
N LEU A 107 4.50 -9.84 0.25
CA LEU A 107 4.57 -10.31 1.65
C LEU A 107 3.30 -9.92 2.44
N LEU A 108 2.81 -8.68 2.25
CA LEU A 108 1.55 -8.24 2.85
C LEU A 108 0.35 -9.06 2.35
N LEU A 109 0.29 -9.35 1.04
CA LEU A 109 -0.74 -10.18 0.45
C LEU A 109 -0.72 -11.61 1.01
N VAL A 110 0.46 -12.23 1.12
CA VAL A 110 0.62 -13.57 1.69
C VAL A 110 0.14 -13.60 3.14
N ALA A 111 0.52 -12.60 3.95
CA ALA A 111 0.05 -12.46 5.33
C ALA A 111 -1.48 -12.36 5.42
N LEU A 112 -2.10 -11.54 4.56
CA LEU A 112 -3.56 -11.36 4.52
C LEU A 112 -4.31 -12.60 4.02
N VAL A 113 -3.82 -13.27 2.99
CA VAL A 113 -4.40 -14.51 2.46
C VAL A 113 -4.32 -15.63 3.49
N PHE A 114 -3.21 -15.71 4.24
CA PHE A 114 -3.08 -16.68 5.32
C PHE A 114 -4.10 -16.44 6.43
N LEU A 115 -4.31 -15.19 6.84
CA LEU A 115 -5.38 -14.82 7.79
C LEU A 115 -6.78 -15.13 7.25
N TRP A 116 -7.02 -14.87 5.98
CA TRP A 116 -8.29 -15.18 5.32
C TRP A 116 -8.59 -16.68 5.30
N ARG A 117 -7.60 -17.49 4.93
CA ARG A 117 -7.72 -18.95 4.92
C ARG A 117 -7.95 -19.51 6.32
N LYS A 118 -7.18 -19.08 7.33
CA LYS A 118 -7.35 -19.53 8.72
C LYS A 118 -8.74 -19.23 9.27
N ARG A 119 -9.25 -18.03 8.99
CA ARG A 119 -10.61 -17.67 9.36
C ARG A 119 -11.67 -18.52 8.67
N LYS A 120 -11.53 -18.77 7.37
CA LYS A 120 -12.48 -19.60 6.61
C LYS A 120 -12.53 -21.03 7.16
N LEU A 121 -11.39 -21.57 7.61
CA LEU A 121 -11.29 -22.91 8.19
C LEU A 121 -11.87 -23.01 9.60
N THR A 122 -11.64 -22.00 10.44
CA THR A 122 -11.99 -22.09 11.88
C THR A 122 -13.37 -21.50 12.18
N ALA A 123 -14.02 -20.85 11.19
CA ALA A 123 -15.26 -20.05 11.30
C ALA A 123 -15.23 -18.92 12.37
N THR A 124 -14.14 -18.82 13.11
CA THR A 124 -13.86 -17.87 14.18
C THR A 124 -12.58 -17.11 13.83
N TRP A 125 -12.40 -15.96 14.47
CA TRP A 125 -11.20 -15.17 14.26
C TRP A 125 -10.01 -15.81 15.00
N VAL A 126 -8.89 -15.95 14.30
CA VAL A 126 -7.65 -16.56 14.83
C VAL A 126 -6.60 -15.46 15.01
N GLU A 127 -5.97 -15.42 16.19
CA GLU A 127 -4.89 -14.46 16.47
C GLU A 127 -3.78 -14.56 15.42
N PRO A 128 -3.28 -13.42 14.90
CA PRO A 128 -2.24 -13.43 13.90
C PRO A 128 -1.02 -13.94 14.64
N GLY A 129 -0.53 -15.11 14.25
CA GLY A 129 0.70 -15.64 14.83
C GLY A 129 1.85 -14.65 14.60
N ALA A 130 2.87 -14.70 15.46
CA ALA A 130 4.03 -13.81 15.36
C ALA A 130 4.62 -13.75 13.94
N GLY A 131 4.62 -14.87 13.20
CA GLY A 131 5.06 -14.90 11.80
C GLY A 131 4.26 -14.01 10.85
N VAL A 132 2.94 -13.89 11.02
CA VAL A 132 2.10 -13.00 10.19
C VAL A 132 2.38 -11.54 10.51
N ALA A 133 2.62 -11.21 11.78
CA ALA A 133 3.02 -9.88 12.21
C ALA A 133 4.38 -9.48 11.64
N TRP A 134 5.37 -10.38 11.70
CA TRP A 134 6.69 -10.17 11.09
C TRP A 134 6.61 -10.00 9.58
N LEU A 135 5.86 -10.85 8.87
CA LEU A 135 5.64 -10.70 7.43
C LEU A 135 5.01 -9.35 7.08
N GLY A 136 4.03 -8.89 7.87
CA GLY A 136 3.44 -7.57 7.71
C GLY A 136 4.44 -6.44 7.93
N PHE A 137 5.24 -6.53 8.99
CA PHE A 137 6.27 -5.53 9.31
C PHE A 137 7.35 -5.45 8.23
N PHE A 138 7.90 -6.59 7.78
CA PHE A 138 8.88 -6.62 6.71
C PHE A 138 8.30 -6.16 5.37
N GLY A 139 7.04 -6.52 5.08
CA GLY A 139 6.35 -6.06 3.88
C GLY A 139 6.15 -4.54 3.86
N LEU A 140 5.78 -3.94 5.01
CA LEU A 140 5.71 -2.49 5.16
C LEU A 140 7.09 -1.85 4.95
N LEU A 141 8.12 -2.38 5.61
CA LEU A 141 9.47 -1.81 5.56
C LEU A 141 10.02 -1.82 4.13
N LEU A 142 9.92 -2.96 3.42
CA LEU A 142 10.33 -3.07 2.01
C LEU A 142 9.54 -2.13 1.09
N THR A 143 8.23 -2.00 1.32
CA THR A 143 7.39 -1.07 0.56
C THR A 143 7.79 0.38 0.80
N ALA A 144 8.20 0.73 2.03
CA ALA A 144 8.62 2.07 2.38
C ALA A 144 10.03 2.39 1.87
N THR A 145 10.97 1.45 1.94
CA THR A 145 12.33 1.62 1.39
C THR A 145 12.35 1.69 -0.13
N SER A 146 11.36 1.11 -0.84
CA SER A 146 11.20 1.34 -2.28
C SER A 146 11.16 2.84 -2.66
N TYR A 147 10.68 3.71 -1.77
CA TYR A 147 10.64 5.15 -2.00
C TYR A 147 11.98 5.85 -1.83
N THR A 148 12.97 5.21 -1.20
CA THR A 148 14.32 5.77 -1.10
C THR A 148 15.12 5.54 -2.39
N GLU A 149 14.86 4.44 -3.09
CA GLU A 149 15.47 4.12 -4.40
C GLU A 149 14.90 4.98 -5.54
N ALA A 150 13.64 5.40 -5.44
CA ALA A 150 12.99 6.19 -6.47
C ALA A 150 12.99 7.71 -6.17
N GLY A 151 14.07 8.42 -6.54
CA GLY A 151 14.08 9.90 -6.62
C GLY A 151 15.38 10.57 -6.16
N HIS A 152 15.34 11.90 -5.95
CA HIS A 152 16.46 12.69 -5.42
C HIS A 152 16.89 12.30 -3.99
N ALA A 153 16.17 11.38 -3.33
CA ALA A 153 16.52 10.85 -2.01
C ALA A 153 17.73 9.89 -2.04
N VAL A 154 18.07 9.32 -3.20
CA VAL A 154 19.25 8.46 -3.38
C VAL A 154 20.54 9.22 -3.08
N SER A 155 20.60 10.52 -3.40
CA SER A 155 21.78 11.36 -3.16
C SER A 155 21.79 12.04 -1.79
N GLN A 156 20.79 11.79 -0.94
CA GLN A 156 20.65 12.43 0.37
C GLN A 156 21.23 11.56 1.48
N SER A 157 21.54 12.18 2.62
CA SER A 157 22.05 11.48 3.81
C SER A 157 21.10 10.36 4.25
N TRP A 158 21.67 9.28 4.77
CA TRP A 158 20.93 8.12 5.31
C TRP A 158 19.85 8.52 6.34
N ILE A 159 20.08 9.61 7.10
CA ILE A 159 19.11 10.14 8.06
C ILE A 159 17.84 10.62 7.36
N PHE A 160 17.98 11.30 6.21
CA PHE A 160 16.83 11.79 5.44
C PHE A 160 16.00 10.62 4.91
N GLN A 161 16.66 9.57 4.42
CA GLN A 161 16.01 8.34 3.96
C GLN A 161 15.24 7.66 5.11
N LEU A 162 15.84 7.58 6.30
CA LEU A 162 15.17 7.02 7.48
C LEU A 162 13.93 7.83 7.89
N VAL A 163 14.07 9.16 7.96
CA VAL A 163 12.95 10.06 8.28
C VAL A 163 11.83 9.92 7.25
N LEU A 164 12.17 9.82 5.97
CA LEU A 164 11.20 9.62 4.89
C LEU A 164 10.45 8.29 5.05
N VAL A 165 11.16 7.19 5.30
CA VAL A 165 10.57 5.87 5.53
C VAL A 165 9.61 5.88 6.72
N VAL A 166 10.03 6.50 7.83
CA VAL A 166 9.18 6.64 9.04
C VAL A 166 7.95 7.50 8.74
N HIS A 167 8.13 8.64 8.07
CA HIS A 167 7.04 9.54 7.72
C HIS A 167 6.02 8.87 6.79
N LEU A 168 6.49 8.18 5.73
CA LEU A 168 5.63 7.44 4.81
C LEU A 168 4.88 6.31 5.53
N SER A 169 5.53 5.62 6.46
CA SER A 169 4.88 4.58 7.26
C SER A 169 3.79 5.14 8.17
N LEU A 170 4.06 6.25 8.86
CA LEU A 170 3.10 6.93 9.74
C LEU A 170 1.90 7.49 8.97
N THR A 171 2.16 8.17 7.84
CA THR A 171 1.10 8.73 7.00
C THR A 171 0.25 7.64 6.35
N ALA A 172 0.88 6.57 5.85
CA ALA A 172 0.17 5.40 5.32
C ALA A 172 -0.70 4.74 6.39
N TRP A 173 -0.17 4.57 7.60
CA TRP A 173 -0.91 4.03 8.73
C TRP A 173 -2.10 4.93 9.07
N TRP A 174 -1.86 6.22 9.31
CA TRP A 174 -2.91 7.16 9.69
C TRP A 174 -4.03 7.24 8.64
N MET A 175 -3.68 7.53 7.39
CA MET A 175 -4.65 7.63 6.29
C MET A 175 -5.40 6.31 6.06
N GLY A 176 -4.71 5.17 6.13
CA GLY A 176 -5.33 3.87 5.91
C GLY A 176 -6.29 3.42 7.00
N THR A 177 -6.18 3.97 8.22
CA THR A 177 -7.06 3.62 9.34
C THR A 177 -8.39 4.38 9.37
N LEU A 178 -8.52 5.45 8.57
CA LEU A 178 -9.73 6.27 8.53
C LEU A 178 -10.98 5.48 8.10
N TYR A 179 -10.87 4.64 7.07
CA TYR A 179 -11.99 3.81 6.62
C TYR A 179 -12.41 2.75 7.66
N PRO A 180 -11.47 1.97 8.24
CA PRO A 180 -11.75 1.12 9.40
C PRO A 180 -12.44 1.81 10.57
N LEU A 181 -12.03 3.03 10.91
CA LEU A 181 -12.62 3.85 11.97
C LEU A 181 -14.05 4.28 11.64
N TRP A 182 -14.27 4.78 10.42
CA TRP A 182 -15.61 5.12 9.94
C TRP A 182 -16.54 3.90 10.01
N LEU A 183 -16.04 2.73 9.58
CA LEU A 183 -16.78 1.48 9.66
C LEU A 183 -17.09 1.07 11.10
N ALA A 184 -16.16 1.29 12.02
CA ALA A 184 -16.35 1.03 13.44
C ALA A 184 -17.48 1.92 13.99
N CYS A 185 -17.42 3.23 13.78
CA CYS A 185 -18.45 4.16 14.24
C CYS A 185 -19.85 3.84 13.70
N HIS A 186 -19.96 3.25 12.50
CA HIS A 186 -21.24 2.92 11.90
C HIS A 186 -21.82 1.56 12.32
N ARG A 187 -20.99 0.64 12.83
CA ARG A 187 -21.40 -0.75 13.12
C ARG A 187 -21.32 -1.15 14.58
N LEU A 188 -20.60 -0.41 15.42
CA LEU A 188 -20.61 -0.62 16.88
C LEU A 188 -21.64 0.28 17.56
N ALA A 189 -22.01 -0.10 18.78
CA ALA A 189 -22.74 0.79 19.68
C ALA A 189 -21.89 2.01 20.06
N SER A 190 -22.54 3.15 20.35
CA SER A 190 -21.87 4.43 20.66
C SER A 190 -20.78 4.32 21.74
N ALA A 191 -21.01 3.52 22.79
CA ALA A 191 -20.04 3.31 23.87
C ALA A 191 -18.77 2.57 23.42
N GLU A 192 -18.91 1.55 22.57
CA GLU A 192 -17.77 0.79 22.03
C GLU A 192 -17.02 1.60 20.96
N ALA A 193 -17.74 2.37 20.14
CA ALA A 193 -17.14 3.29 19.17
C ALA A 193 -16.30 4.37 19.88
N HIS A 194 -16.79 4.93 20.99
CA HIS A 194 -16.04 5.90 21.80
C HIS A 194 -14.76 5.28 22.38
N ALA A 195 -14.83 4.04 22.88
CA ALA A 195 -13.65 3.32 23.39
C ALA A 195 -12.62 3.02 22.29
N VAL A 196 -13.06 2.71 21.06
CA VAL A 196 -12.17 2.54 19.91
C VAL A 196 -11.49 3.87 19.56
N LEU A 197 -12.24 4.97 19.47
CA LEU A 197 -11.70 6.30 19.15
C LEU A 197 -10.66 6.74 20.17
N HIS A 198 -10.94 6.63 21.48
CA HIS A 198 -9.98 6.96 22.54
C HIS A 198 -8.69 6.11 22.49
N ARG A 199 -8.74 4.90 21.92
CA ARG A 199 -7.55 4.04 21.78
C ARG A 199 -6.70 4.42 20.56
N PHE A 200 -7.29 5.08 19.57
CA PHE A 200 -6.57 5.62 18.42
C PHE A 200 -5.96 7.01 18.70
N GLY A 201 -6.57 7.78 19.61
CA GLY A 201 -6.15 9.14 19.98
C GLY A 201 -7.31 10.10 19.95
#